data_AF-A0A660UU18-F1
#
_entry.id   AF-A0A660UU18-F1
#
_cell.length_a   1.000
_cell.length_b   1.000
_cell.length_c   1.000
_cell.angle_alpha   90.00
_cell.angle_beta   90.00
_cell.angle_gamma   90.00
#
_symmetry.space_group_name_H-M   'P 1'
#
loop_
_entity.id
_entity.type
_entity.pdbx_description
1 polymer ?
#
loop_
_entity_poly.entity_id
_entity_poly.type
_entity_poly.pdbx_seq_one_letter_code
_entity_poly.pdbx_strand_id
1 'polypeptide(L)'
;MDYDQNQGPEPGQNMPTPLETTIGAMDAPKQRRKGSGWRIFWGIVIALSVIANVILFFTIIAMAAVIISGPGELFDSRDGFAEEVLVKGPASKKIAVVRLEGLIDGAQSQKFTKQLKAVKADKNVKGIIIRTVTPGGSVSASDRIHNEIMKFRA
;
A
#
# COMPACT_ATOMS: atom_id res chain seq x y z
N MET A 1 27.93 30.23 103.29
CA MET A 1 28.79 29.42 104.15
C MET A 1 28.44 27.98 103.91
N ASP A 2 29.46 27.23 103.49
CA ASP A 2 29.66 25.80 103.73
C ASP A 2 28.98 24.77 102.81
N TYR A 3 29.73 24.51 101.73
CA TYR A 3 30.17 23.21 101.20
C TYR A 3 29.54 21.94 101.78
N ASP A 4 29.06 21.07 100.89
CA ASP A 4 29.51 19.69 100.94
C ASP A 4 29.75 19.14 99.53
N GLN A 5 31.00 18.72 99.31
CA GLN A 5 31.50 18.02 98.14
C GLN A 5 31.80 16.59 98.60
N ASN A 6 31.57 15.65 97.67
CA ASN A 6 32.17 14.31 97.56
C ASN A 6 31.22 13.15 97.88
N GLN A 7 30.90 12.38 96.85
CA GLN A 7 31.59 11.09 96.63
C GLN A 7 31.34 10.56 95.22
N GLY A 8 32.38 9.92 94.68
CA GLY A 8 32.52 9.46 93.30
C GLY A 8 31.74 8.19 92.93
N PRO A 9 32.00 7.64 91.73
CA PRO A 9 31.05 6.84 90.96
C PRO A 9 31.25 5.35 91.19
N GLU A 10 30.17 4.59 91.31
CA GLU A 10 30.22 3.13 91.20
C GLU A 10 28.96 2.60 90.47
N PRO A 11 29.11 1.48 89.73
CA PRO A 11 28.46 1.26 88.46
C PRO A 11 27.33 0.23 88.58
N GLY A 12 26.20 0.52 87.96
CA GLY A 12 25.08 -0.40 88.00
C GLY A 12 23.86 0.27 87.39
N GLN A 13 23.94 0.51 86.09
CA GLN A 13 22.84 1.04 85.30
C GLN A 13 21.65 0.09 85.47
N ASN A 14 20.70 0.46 86.33
CA ASN A 14 19.33 -0.01 86.31
C ASN A 14 18.71 0.55 85.03
N MET A 15 19.05 -0.07 83.90
CA MET A 15 18.41 0.19 82.63
C MET A 15 16.99 -0.37 82.71
N PRO A 16 15.94 0.47 82.65
CA PRO A 16 14.60 -0.03 82.43
C PRO A 16 14.63 -0.81 81.11
N THR A 17 14.10 -2.04 81.18
CA THR A 17 13.91 -2.93 80.04
C THR A 17 13.34 -2.10 78.88
N PRO A 18 14.02 -2.01 77.73
CA PRO A 18 13.44 -1.33 76.58
C PRO A 18 12.14 -2.05 76.27
N LEU A 19 11.02 -1.33 76.40
CA LEU A 19 9.71 -1.80 75.96
C LEU A 19 9.91 -2.26 74.52
N GLU A 20 9.65 -3.56 74.27
CA GLU A 20 9.57 -4.11 72.92
C GLU A 20 8.54 -3.30 72.15
N THR A 21 9.01 -2.24 71.48
CA THR A 21 8.27 -1.66 70.38
C THR A 21 8.48 -2.67 69.27
N THR A 22 7.62 -3.68 69.24
CA THR A 22 7.31 -4.42 68.01
C THR A 22 6.89 -3.34 67.02
N ILE A 23 7.86 -2.80 66.29
CA ILE A 23 7.61 -1.98 65.12
C ILE A 23 7.06 -2.99 64.13
N GLY A 24 5.74 -3.18 64.16
CA GLY A 24 5.03 -3.94 63.14
C GLY A 24 5.57 -3.44 61.80
N ALA A 25 6.13 -4.36 61.03
CA ALA A 25 6.69 -4.06 59.72
C ALA A 25 5.68 -3.19 59.00
N MET A 26 6.05 -1.93 58.74
CA MET A 26 5.27 -1.10 57.84
C MET A 26 5.31 -1.84 56.51
N ASP A 27 4.22 -2.55 56.21
CA ASP A 27 3.99 -3.09 54.88
C ASP A 27 4.06 -1.90 53.92
N ALA A 28 5.18 -1.79 53.21
CA ALA A 28 5.35 -0.79 52.18
C ALA A 28 4.14 -0.91 51.24
N PRO A 29 3.45 0.20 50.90
CA PRO A 29 2.27 0.11 50.06
C PRO A 29 2.69 -0.55 48.74
N LYS A 30 2.21 -1.78 48.54
CA LYS A 30 2.51 -2.61 47.37
C LYS A 30 2.12 -1.79 46.14
N GLN A 31 3.11 -1.23 45.44
CA GLN A 31 2.89 -0.39 44.27
C GLN A 31 2.01 -1.18 43.29
N ARG A 32 0.74 -0.77 43.16
CA ARG A 32 -0.16 -1.40 42.20
C ARG A 32 0.40 -1.10 40.82
N ARG A 33 1.00 -2.12 40.20
CA ARG A 33 1.44 -2.09 38.80
C ARG A 33 0.21 -1.84 37.94
N LYS A 34 -0.11 -0.56 37.71
CA LYS A 34 -1.26 -0.13 36.92
C LYS A 34 -1.07 -0.72 35.53
N GLY A 35 -2.05 -1.53 35.12
CA GLY A 35 -1.91 -2.57 34.12
C GLY A 35 -1.27 -2.10 32.81
N SER A 36 -0.19 -2.79 32.44
CA SER A 36 0.51 -2.64 31.15
C SER A 36 -0.43 -2.75 29.94
N GLY A 37 -1.62 -3.36 30.11
CA GLY A 37 -2.66 -3.49 29.09
C GLY A 37 -3.11 -2.18 28.46
N TRP A 38 -3.15 -1.07 29.21
CA TRP A 38 -3.56 0.23 28.64
C TRP A 38 -2.53 0.78 27.65
N ARG A 39 -1.23 0.54 27.91
CA ARG A 39 -0.15 0.92 27.01
C ARG A 39 -0.13 0.06 25.75
N ILE A 40 -0.44 -1.23 25.89
CA ILE A 40 -0.54 -2.18 24.77
C ILE A 40 -1.73 -1.81 23.86
N PHE A 41 -2.88 -1.47 24.45
CA PHE A 41 -4.05 -0.99 23.69
C PHE A 41 -3.74 0.27 22.88
N TRP A 42 -3.17 1.29 23.52
CA TRP A 42 -2.77 2.53 22.81
C TRP A 42 -1.69 2.28 21.76
N GLY A 43 -0.77 1.34 22.00
CA GLY A 43 0.24 0.94 21.00
C GLY A 43 -0.39 0.31 19.76
N ILE A 44 -1.38 -0.57 19.91
CA ILE A 44 -2.10 -1.20 18.78
C ILE A 44 -2.87 -0.15 17.98
N VAL A 45 -3.56 0.76 18.66
CA VAL A 45 -4.32 1.84 18.00
C VAL A 45 -3.41 2.76 17.18
N ILE A 46 -2.25 3.13 17.74
CA ILE A 46 -1.25 3.95 17.03
C ILE A 46 -0.66 3.17 15.85
N ALA A 47 -0.29 1.90 16.02
CA ALA A 47 0.25 1.08 14.94
C ALA A 47 -0.75 0.93 13.78
N LEU A 48 -2.03 0.71 14.09
CA LEU A 48 -3.09 0.62 13.08
C LEU A 48 -3.28 1.94 12.35
N SER A 49 -3.24 3.07 13.07
CA SER A 49 -3.29 4.41 12.47
C SER A 49 -2.10 4.70 11.54
N VAL A 50 -0.88 4.28 11.93
CA VAL A 50 0.31 4.41 11.08
C VAL A 50 0.17 3.56 9.82
N ILE A 51 -0.25 2.30 9.94
CA ILE A 51 -0.47 1.41 8.79
C ILE A 51 -1.52 1.99 7.85
N ALA A 52 -2.64 2.49 8.38
CA ALA A 52 -3.69 3.12 7.60
C ALA A 52 -3.18 4.34 6.81
N ASN A 53 -2.37 5.20 7.43
CA ASN A 53 -1.76 6.34 6.76
C ASN A 53 -0.72 5.94 5.70
N VAL A 54 0.05 4.88 5.94
CA VAL A 54 1.00 4.34 4.96
C VAL A 54 0.25 3.81 3.74
N ILE A 55 -0.82 3.06 3.93
CA ILE A 55 -1.67 2.58 2.83
C ILE A 55 -2.24 3.79 2.07
N LEU A 56 -2.79 4.77 2.78
CA LEU A 56 -3.34 5.98 2.16
C LEU A 56 -2.28 6.72 1.32
N PHE A 57 -1.06 6.86 1.83
CA PHE A 57 0.05 7.49 1.11
C PHE A 57 0.38 6.76 -0.20
N PHE A 58 0.51 5.43 -0.16
CA PHE A 58 0.74 4.64 -1.38
C PHE A 58 -0.43 4.70 -2.36
N THR A 59 -1.68 4.72 -1.87
CA THR A 59 -2.86 4.85 -2.75
C THR A 59 -2.91 6.20 -3.45
N ILE A 60 -2.52 7.30 -2.79
CA ILE A 60 -2.47 8.63 -3.41
C ILE A 60 -1.38 8.68 -4.48
N ILE A 61 -0.20 8.11 -4.21
CA ILE A 61 0.87 8.02 -5.20
C ILE A 61 0.43 7.20 -6.41
N ALA A 62 -0.21 6.05 -6.18
CA ALA A 62 -0.75 5.22 -7.25
C ALA A 62 -1.80 5.98 -8.07
N MET A 63 -2.72 6.70 -7.42
CA MET A 63 -3.74 7.50 -8.10
C MET A 63 -3.14 8.66 -8.90
N ALA A 64 -2.14 9.35 -8.35
CA ALA A 64 -1.42 10.40 -9.06
C ALA A 64 -0.73 9.86 -10.32
N ALA A 65 -0.14 8.66 -10.23
CA ALA A 65 0.42 7.97 -11.39
C ALA A 65 -0.65 7.61 -12.44
N VAL A 66 -1.85 7.19 -12.03
CA VAL A 66 -3.00 6.96 -12.94
C VAL A 66 -3.41 8.24 -13.66
N ILE A 67 -3.43 9.38 -12.98
CA ILE A 67 -3.82 10.65 -13.59
C ILE A 67 -2.80 11.10 -14.65
N ILE A 68 -1.51 10.92 -14.37
CA ILE A 68 -0.42 11.34 -15.28
C ILE A 68 -0.29 10.38 -16.47
N SER A 69 -0.34 9.07 -16.23
CA SER A 69 -0.15 8.04 -17.26
C SER A 69 -1.47 7.65 -17.97
N GLY A 70 -2.61 8.08 -17.45
CA GLY A 70 -3.94 7.70 -17.92
C GLY A 70 -4.40 6.33 -17.40
N PRO A 71 -5.72 6.11 -17.26
CA PRO A 71 -6.29 4.85 -16.75
C PRO A 71 -6.05 3.66 -17.67
N GLY A 72 -5.59 3.87 -18.90
CA GLY A 72 -5.19 2.79 -19.79
C GLY A 72 -3.90 2.11 -19.32
N GLU A 73 -2.81 2.85 -19.10
CA GLU A 73 -1.45 2.27 -18.95
C GLU A 73 -1.29 1.37 -17.70
N LEU A 74 -1.93 1.71 -16.57
CA LEU A 74 -1.84 0.93 -15.33
C LEU A 74 -2.74 -0.31 -15.32
N PHE A 75 -3.81 -0.33 -16.11
CA PHE A 75 -4.72 -1.49 -16.23
C PHE A 75 -4.40 -2.36 -17.46
N ASP A 76 -3.67 -1.82 -18.46
CA ASP A 76 -3.21 -2.48 -19.70
C ASP A 76 -1.93 -3.34 -19.47
N SER A 77 -1.47 -3.45 -18.22
CA SER A 77 -0.39 -4.38 -17.82
C SER A 77 -0.85 -5.84 -17.71
N ARG A 78 -2.15 -6.11 -17.93
CA ARG A 78 -2.64 -7.47 -18.22
C ARG A 78 -2.76 -7.58 -19.73
N ASP A 79 -1.97 -8.47 -20.31
CA ASP A 79 -1.82 -8.84 -21.73
C ASP A 79 -3.12 -9.20 -22.51
N GLY A 80 -4.29 -8.93 -21.94
CA GLY A 80 -5.60 -9.19 -22.51
C GLY A 80 -6.28 -7.89 -22.93
N PHE A 81 -6.26 -7.61 -24.23
CA PHE A 81 -7.23 -6.69 -24.82
C PHE A 81 -8.64 -7.17 -24.45
N ALA A 82 -9.53 -6.24 -24.06
CA ALA A 82 -10.93 -6.56 -23.83
C ALA A 82 -11.59 -7.02 -25.14
N GLU A 83 -11.61 -8.34 -25.37
CA GLU A 83 -12.25 -8.96 -26.53
C GLU A 83 -13.76 -9.02 -26.26
N GLU A 84 -14.51 -8.23 -27.03
CA GLU A 84 -15.96 -8.24 -27.01
C GLU A 84 -16.48 -8.97 -28.25
N VAL A 85 -17.32 -9.99 -28.04
CA VAL A 85 -17.95 -10.72 -29.14
C VAL A 85 -19.09 -9.88 -29.71
N LEU A 86 -18.80 -9.13 -30.77
CA LEU A 86 -19.79 -8.31 -31.48
C LEU A 86 -20.87 -9.16 -32.16
N VAL A 87 -20.49 -10.32 -32.70
CA VAL A 87 -21.39 -11.26 -33.38
C VAL A 87 -21.01 -12.69 -32.99
N LYS A 88 -22.00 -13.49 -32.57
CA LYS A 88 -21.78 -14.90 -32.24
C LYS A 88 -21.44 -15.70 -33.50
N GLY A 89 -20.41 -16.53 -33.41
CA GLY A 89 -19.96 -17.39 -34.50
C GLY A 89 -19.18 -18.60 -33.98
N PRO A 90 -18.82 -19.53 -34.87
CA PRO A 90 -18.01 -20.69 -34.50
C PRO A 90 -16.62 -20.26 -34.02
N ALA A 91 -16.21 -20.77 -32.86
CA ALA A 91 -14.93 -20.39 -32.22
C ALA A 91 -13.68 -20.72 -33.07
N SER A 92 -13.80 -21.59 -34.06
CA SER A 92 -12.71 -22.01 -34.95
C SER A 92 -12.36 -20.98 -36.03
N LYS A 93 -13.26 -20.02 -36.30
CA LYS A 93 -13.05 -18.95 -37.30
C LYS A 93 -13.63 -17.66 -36.78
N LYS A 94 -12.76 -16.72 -36.43
CA LYS A 94 -13.16 -15.39 -35.97
C LYS A 94 -12.65 -14.28 -36.88
N ILE A 95 -13.34 -13.15 -36.85
CA ILE A 95 -12.94 -11.90 -37.49
C ILE A 95 -12.65 -10.93 -36.37
N ALA A 96 -11.42 -10.43 -36.30
CA ALA A 96 -11.02 -9.47 -35.29
C ALA A 96 -11.47 -8.07 -35.71
N VAL A 97 -12.10 -7.32 -34.81
CA VAL A 97 -12.42 -5.90 -35.04
C VAL A 97 -11.49 -5.04 -34.19
N VAL A 98 -10.59 -4.31 -34.85
CA VAL A 98 -9.65 -3.40 -34.19
C VAL A 98 -10.16 -1.98 -34.34
N ARG A 99 -10.39 -1.31 -33.20
CA ARG A 99 -10.91 0.06 -33.17
C ARG A 99 -9.76 1.05 -33.09
N LEU A 100 -9.73 1.98 -34.03
CA LEU A 100 -8.84 3.14 -34.03
C LEU A 100 -9.71 4.37 -33.82
N GLU A 101 -9.74 4.89 -32.60
CA GLU A 101 -10.66 5.96 -32.19
C GLU A 101 -9.90 7.11 -31.54
N GLY A 102 -10.35 8.34 -31.78
CA GLY A 102 -9.73 9.55 -31.23
C GLY A 102 -8.48 10.00 -32.01
N LEU A 103 -7.67 10.85 -31.38
CA LEU A 103 -6.50 11.47 -32.02
C LEU A 103 -5.40 10.45 -32.30
N ILE A 104 -4.87 10.45 -33.52
CA ILE A 104 -3.75 9.58 -33.90
C ILE A 104 -2.44 10.20 -33.43
N ASP A 105 -1.89 9.68 -32.34
CA ASP A 105 -0.59 10.05 -31.80
C ASP A 105 0.37 8.84 -31.74
N GLY A 106 1.58 9.06 -31.19
CA GLY A 106 2.59 8.01 -31.06
C GLY A 106 2.14 6.85 -30.15
N ALA A 107 1.40 7.14 -29.08
CA ALA A 107 0.93 6.12 -28.15
C ALA A 107 -0.17 5.26 -28.77
N GLN A 108 -1.12 5.87 -29.47
CA GLN A 108 -2.17 5.18 -30.24
C GLN A 108 -1.58 4.30 -31.33
N SER A 109 -0.60 4.81 -32.08
CA SER A 109 0.13 4.02 -33.08
C SER A 109 0.76 2.76 -32.46
N GLN A 110 1.40 2.90 -31.29
CA GLN A 110 2.02 1.77 -30.60
C GLN A 110 0.99 0.77 -30.07
N LYS A 111 -0.14 1.24 -29.51
CA LYS A 111 -1.25 0.39 -29.06
C LYS A 111 -1.85 -0.40 -30.23
N PHE A 112 -2.09 0.26 -31.34
CA PHE A 112 -2.57 -0.37 -32.58
C PHE A 112 -1.60 -1.45 -33.07
N THR A 113 -0.29 -1.19 -33.07
CA THR A 113 0.72 -2.18 -33.43
C THR A 113 0.69 -3.41 -32.51
N LYS A 114 0.54 -3.23 -31.20
CA LYS A 114 0.43 -4.36 -30.25
C LYS A 114 -0.83 -5.20 -30.53
N GLN A 115 -1.98 -4.55 -30.73
CA GLN A 115 -3.24 -5.23 -31.08
C GLN A 115 -3.10 -6.03 -32.38
N LEU A 116 -2.50 -5.43 -33.41
CA LEU A 116 -2.33 -6.08 -34.70
C LEU A 116 -1.40 -7.31 -34.61
N LYS A 117 -0.36 -7.25 -33.77
CA LYS A 117 0.51 -8.39 -33.48
C LYS A 117 -0.20 -9.50 -32.73
N ALA A 118 -1.01 -9.17 -31.72
CA ALA A 118 -1.82 -10.16 -31.00
C ALA A 118 -2.81 -10.86 -31.96
N VAL A 119 -3.44 -10.09 -32.85
CA VAL A 119 -4.31 -10.64 -33.90
C VAL A 119 -3.54 -11.54 -34.87
N LYS A 120 -2.32 -11.15 -35.28
CA LYS A 120 -1.47 -11.95 -36.17
C LYS A 120 -1.04 -13.27 -35.54
N ALA A 121 -0.86 -13.30 -34.21
CA ALA A 121 -0.48 -14.51 -33.48
C ALA A 121 -1.63 -15.54 -33.37
N ASP A 122 -2.89 -15.11 -33.49
CA ASP A 122 -4.05 -15.98 -33.35
C ASP A 122 -4.45 -16.66 -34.68
N LYS A 123 -4.22 -17.97 -34.76
CA LYS A 123 -4.50 -18.80 -35.95
C LYS A 123 -6.00 -18.90 -36.30
N ASN A 124 -6.89 -18.61 -35.35
CA ASN A 124 -8.34 -18.66 -35.56
C ASN A 124 -8.86 -17.39 -36.23
N VAL A 125 -8.09 -16.30 -36.21
CA VAL A 125 -8.45 -15.08 -36.92
C VAL A 125 -8.25 -15.29 -38.42
N LYS A 126 -9.33 -15.18 -39.19
CA LYS A 126 -9.31 -15.30 -40.66
C LYS A 126 -9.35 -13.97 -41.38
N GLY A 127 -9.65 -12.90 -40.66
CA GLY A 127 -9.70 -11.56 -41.20
C GLY A 127 -9.74 -10.52 -40.10
N ILE A 128 -9.40 -9.29 -40.46
CA ILE A 128 -9.43 -8.13 -39.58
C ILE A 128 -10.30 -7.05 -40.20
N ILE A 129 -11.11 -6.39 -39.37
CA ILE A 129 -11.83 -5.18 -39.72
C ILE A 129 -11.25 -4.06 -38.86
N ILE A 130 -10.75 -3.01 -39.51
CA ILE A 130 -10.25 -1.83 -38.81
C ILE A 130 -11.36 -0.79 -38.80
N ARG A 131 -11.94 -0.52 -37.63
CA ARG A 131 -12.95 0.52 -37.47
C ARG A 131 -12.27 1.83 -37.10
N THR A 132 -12.27 2.79 -38.02
CA THR A 132 -11.64 4.10 -37.83
C THR A 132 -12.68 5.16 -37.48
N VAL A 133 -12.59 5.74 -36.29
CA VAL A 133 -13.37 6.92 -35.88
C VAL A 133 -12.38 7.95 -35.32
N THR A 134 -11.59 8.55 -36.22
CA THR A 134 -10.54 9.50 -35.85
C THR A 134 -10.69 10.81 -36.62
N PRO A 135 -10.40 11.96 -36.00
CA PRO A 135 -10.28 13.24 -36.69
C PRO A 135 -8.93 13.39 -37.42
N GLY A 136 -8.04 12.38 -37.35
CA GLY A 136 -6.66 12.44 -37.82
C GLY A 136 -5.65 12.58 -36.69
N GLY A 137 -4.49 13.20 -36.96
CA GLY A 137 -3.44 13.41 -35.98
C GLY A 137 -2.05 13.56 -36.60
N SER A 138 -1.03 13.03 -35.94
CA SER A 138 0.36 13.08 -36.42
C SER A 138 0.54 12.27 -37.72
N VAL A 139 1.17 12.88 -38.72
CA VAL A 139 1.54 12.20 -39.98
C VAL A 139 2.46 11.00 -39.70
N SER A 140 3.48 11.17 -38.86
CA SER A 140 4.41 10.09 -38.50
C SER A 140 3.71 8.91 -37.83
N ALA A 141 2.69 9.16 -37.00
CA ALA A 141 1.92 8.10 -36.36
C ALA A 141 1.03 7.36 -37.37
N SER A 142 0.46 8.09 -38.33
CA SER A 142 -0.32 7.54 -39.43
C SER A 142 0.53 6.67 -40.36
N ASP A 143 1.74 7.11 -40.70
CA ASP A 143 2.70 6.35 -41.52
C ASP A 143 3.10 5.04 -40.83
N ARG A 144 3.32 5.07 -39.50
CA ARG A 144 3.60 3.86 -38.73
C ARG A 144 2.44 2.87 -38.77
N ILE A 145 1.21 3.34 -38.60
CA ILE A 145 0.01 2.50 -38.69
C ILE A 145 -0.09 1.89 -40.09
N HIS A 146 0.09 2.69 -41.14
CA HIS A 146 0.06 2.24 -42.52
C HIS A 146 1.10 1.13 -42.77
N ASN A 147 2.34 1.35 -42.33
CA ASN A 147 3.42 0.38 -42.46
C ASN A 147 3.11 -0.93 -41.73
N GLU A 148 2.52 -0.87 -40.53
CA GLU A 148 2.19 -2.08 -39.78
C GLU A 148 1.04 -2.86 -40.43
N ILE A 149 0.05 -2.18 -41.02
CA ILE A 149 -1.00 -2.83 -41.82
C ILE A 149 -0.40 -3.51 -43.05
N MET A 150 0.54 -2.87 -43.74
CA MET A 150 1.22 -3.48 -44.89
C MET A 150 2.00 -4.73 -44.49
N LYS A 151 2.71 -4.70 -43.36
CA LYS A 151 3.41 -5.89 -42.80
C LYS A 151 2.47 -6.99 -42.31
N PHE A 152 1.24 -6.65 -41.93
CA PHE A 152 0.24 -7.64 -41.56
C PHE A 152 -0.29 -8.38 -42.81
N ARG A 153 -0.45 -7.66 -43.92
CA ARG A 153 -0.93 -8.21 -45.19
C ARG A 153 0.13 -9.06 -45.92
N ALA A 154 1.41 -8.72 -45.75
CA ALA A 154 2.55 -9.48 -46.27
C ALA A 154 2.79 -10.77 -45.49
#